data_AF-A0A7L2T5U4-F1
#
_entry.id   AF-A0A7L2T5U4-F1
#
_cell.length_a   1.000
_cell.length_b   1.000
_cell.length_c   1.000
_cell.angle_alpha   90.00
_cell.angle_beta   90.00
_cell.angle_gamma   90.00
#
_symmetry.space_group_name_H-M   'P 1'
#
loop_
_entity.id
_entity.type
_entity.pdbx_description
1 polymer ?
#
loop_
_entity_poly.entity_id
_entity_poly.type
_entity_poly.pdbx_seq_one_letter_code
_entity_poly.pdbx_strand_id
1 'polypeptide(L)'
;QLLPIATEQLQWMPHVNPKLHMPLIKFIYWSIRQLDTVIQHATMRSTMRRLGEDIFKGIVSKGNPHSSSEQSTESKSKSTAFFKSSCMSLRFLSTLIVLKTVTQVDYLAQAFDSLRIDLKTDEGKALFLEYQCVPVVLSHLKVSSRGLLSSALDGLLQMTMESGSLQPFLEACSNESFFQTCSVLLRSSKLDIPVLEKLCVLLQKLSRIKSNKKMFELFGLHQMFQELHRTINPDHTFLCINLNSILLNLGLLRSSSLASSLST
;
A
#
# COMPACT_ATOMS: atom_id res chain seq x y z
N GLN A 1 6.59 10.51 23.11
CA GLN A 1 6.16 9.82 24.34
C GLN A 1 4.75 9.19 24.25
N LEU A 2 3.93 9.50 23.24
CA LEU A 2 2.51 9.05 23.17
C LEU A 2 2.30 7.58 22.73
N LEU A 3 3.16 7.03 21.87
CA LEU A 3 2.96 5.68 21.32
C LEU A 3 3.05 4.55 22.36
N PRO A 4 3.97 4.57 23.34
CA PRO A 4 3.96 3.60 24.44
C PRO A 4 2.65 3.60 25.22
N ILE A 5 2.13 4.78 25.54
CA ILE A 5 0.84 4.93 26.23
C ILE A 5 -0.29 4.34 25.38
N ALA A 6 -0.32 4.62 24.08
CA ALA A 6 -1.32 4.04 23.18
C ALA A 6 -1.21 2.51 23.08
N THR A 7 0.02 1.96 23.15
CA THR A 7 0.26 0.51 23.17
C THR A 7 -0.28 -0.11 24.46
N GLU A 8 -0.11 0.55 25.60
CA GLU A 8 -0.71 0.11 26.86
C GLU A 8 -2.24 0.17 26.80
N GLN A 9 -2.81 1.25 26.27
CA GLN A 9 -4.27 1.36 26.09
C GLN A 9 -4.82 0.26 25.18
N LEU A 10 -4.08 -0.13 24.14
CA LEU A 10 -4.49 -1.23 23.25
C LEU A 10 -4.69 -2.54 24.03
N GLN A 11 -3.86 -2.82 25.03
CA GLN A 11 -3.96 -4.03 25.85
C GLN A 11 -5.25 -4.09 26.69
N TRP A 12 -5.84 -2.92 27.01
CA TRP A 12 -7.10 -2.84 27.75
C TRP A 12 -8.34 -3.00 26.87
N MET A 13 -8.20 -2.96 25.54
CA MET A 13 -9.35 -2.95 24.62
C MET A 13 -10.34 -4.11 24.75
N PRO A 14 -9.95 -5.34 25.12
CA PRO A 14 -10.90 -6.42 25.41
C PRO A 14 -11.84 -6.15 26.60
N HIS A 15 -11.52 -5.17 27.44
CA HIS A 15 -12.27 -4.85 28.66
C HIS A 15 -13.11 -3.58 28.56
N VAL A 16 -12.94 -2.79 27.50
CA VAL A 16 -13.65 -1.51 27.33
C VAL A 16 -14.75 -1.62 26.29
N ASN A 17 -15.57 -0.56 26.19
CA ASN A 17 -16.62 -0.47 25.19
C ASN A 17 -16.04 -0.55 23.76
N PRO A 18 -16.53 -1.48 22.89
CA PRO A 18 -16.06 -1.61 21.51
C PRO A 18 -16.17 -0.33 20.67
N LYS A 19 -17.06 0.60 21.03
CA LYS A 19 -17.15 1.93 20.38
C LYS A 19 -15.85 2.74 20.49
N LEU A 20 -14.97 2.42 21.44
CA LEU A 20 -13.69 3.09 21.65
C LEU A 20 -12.55 2.50 20.78
N HIS A 21 -12.77 1.34 20.16
CA HIS A 21 -11.73 0.67 19.35
C HIS A 21 -11.34 1.53 18.13
N MET A 22 -12.32 2.05 17.38
CA MET A 22 -12.04 2.86 16.20
C MET A 22 -11.32 4.18 16.53
N PRO A 23 -11.77 5.00 17.51
CA PRO A 23 -11.03 6.18 17.94
C PRO A 23 -9.57 5.90 18.32
N LEU A 24 -9.32 4.82 19.07
CA LEU A 24 -7.95 4.45 19.46
C LEU A 24 -7.10 4.05 18.25
N ILE A 25 -7.62 3.20 17.36
CA ILE A 25 -6.90 2.77 16.16
C ILE A 25 -6.64 3.96 15.21
N LYS A 26 -7.59 4.90 15.08
CA LYS A 26 -7.37 6.17 14.38
C LYS A 26 -6.23 6.96 15.01
N PHE A 27 -6.25 7.15 16.32
CA PHE A 27 -5.19 7.86 17.03
C PHE A 27 -3.81 7.22 16.83
N ILE A 28 -3.73 5.89 16.93
CA ILE A 28 -2.50 5.14 16.71
C ILE A 28 -1.97 5.34 15.29
N TYR A 29 -2.82 5.18 14.27
CA TYR A 29 -2.42 5.34 12.88
C TYR A 29 -1.83 6.72 12.62
N TRP A 30 -2.55 7.78 13.01
CA TRP A 30 -2.08 9.16 12.81
C TRP A 30 -0.80 9.44 13.60
N SER A 31 -0.67 8.90 14.82
CA SER A 31 0.57 9.02 15.61
C SER A 31 1.76 8.38 14.89
N ILE A 32 1.59 7.18 14.35
CA ILE A 32 2.65 6.48 13.60
C ILE A 32 3.01 7.23 12.32
N ARG A 33 2.01 7.79 11.63
CA ARG A 33 2.23 8.53 10.39
C ARG A 33 3.09 9.76 10.56
N GLN A 34 3.02 10.44 11.70
CA GLN A 34 3.82 11.65 11.97
C GLN A 34 5.27 11.35 12.38
N LEU A 35 5.61 10.09 12.64
CA LEU A 35 6.96 9.70 13.06
C LEU A 35 7.97 9.58 11.92
N ASP A 36 7.63 10.02 10.69
CA ASP A 36 8.39 9.84 9.43
C ASP A 36 9.84 10.40 9.42
N THR A 37 10.37 10.93 10.54
CA THR A 37 11.81 11.25 10.67
C THR A 37 12.61 10.01 11.06
N VAL A 38 13.67 9.70 10.29
CA VAL A 38 14.55 8.52 10.46
C VAL A 38 15.06 8.37 11.90
N ILE A 39 15.30 9.50 12.59
CA ILE A 39 15.81 9.56 13.96
C ILE A 39 14.75 9.09 14.97
N GLN A 40 13.49 9.51 14.84
CA GLN A 40 12.42 9.10 15.76
C GLN A 40 12.02 7.64 15.55
N HIS A 41 12.07 7.17 14.30
CA HIS A 41 11.83 5.76 13.96
C HIS A 41 12.84 4.81 14.59
N ALA A 42 14.13 5.19 14.66
CA ALA A 42 15.17 4.33 15.24
C ALA A 42 14.92 4.08 16.73
N THR A 43 14.58 5.12 17.49
CA THR A 43 14.36 5.06 18.94
C THR A 43 13.10 4.27 19.31
N MET A 44 12.09 4.23 18.44
CA MET A 44 10.77 3.64 18.73
C MET A 44 10.47 2.34 17.97
N ARG A 45 11.45 1.79 17.24
CA ARG A 45 11.28 0.62 16.37
C ARG A 45 10.70 -0.60 17.09
N SER A 46 11.17 -0.90 18.30
CA SER A 46 10.69 -2.05 19.09
C SER A 46 9.23 -1.87 19.51
N THR A 47 8.86 -0.67 19.97
CA THR A 47 7.48 -0.31 20.35
C THR A 47 6.55 -0.40 19.15
N MET A 48 6.94 0.16 18.01
CA MET A 48 6.16 0.09 16.77
C MET A 48 5.94 -1.37 16.34
N ARG A 49 7.02 -2.17 16.31
CA ARG A 49 6.93 -3.58 15.95
C ARG A 49 5.96 -4.33 16.86
N ARG A 50 6.09 -4.18 18.19
CA ARG A 50 5.21 -4.83 19.16
C ARG A 50 3.75 -4.42 18.96
N LEU A 51 3.50 -3.13 18.78
CA LEU A 51 2.17 -2.58 18.50
C LEU A 51 1.56 -3.17 17.21
N GLY A 52 2.34 -3.28 16.14
CA GLY A 52 1.91 -3.92 14.90
C GLY A 52 1.58 -5.40 15.07
N GLU A 53 2.42 -6.14 15.81
CA GLU A 53 2.19 -7.55 16.12
C GLU A 53 0.93 -7.76 16.96
N ASP A 54 0.70 -6.90 17.96
CA ASP A 54 -0.48 -6.91 18.82
C ASP A 54 -1.77 -6.65 18.01
N ILE A 55 -1.75 -5.66 17.11
CA ILE A 55 -2.88 -5.37 16.21
C ILE A 55 -3.15 -6.53 15.25
N PHE A 56 -2.09 -7.13 14.72
CA PHE A 56 -2.20 -8.23 13.77
C PHE A 56 -2.76 -9.51 14.41
N LYS A 57 -2.21 -9.91 15.56
CA LYS A 57 -2.61 -11.13 16.29
C LYS A 57 -3.94 -10.98 17.02
N GLY A 58 -4.28 -9.76 17.42
CA GLY A 58 -5.34 -9.47 18.37
C GLY A 58 -4.86 -9.56 19.82
N ILE A 59 -5.57 -8.88 20.71
CA ILE A 59 -5.27 -8.84 22.15
C ILE A 59 -6.12 -9.88 22.85
N VAL A 60 -5.47 -10.81 23.55
CA VAL A 60 -6.14 -11.80 24.41
C VAL A 60 -5.90 -11.42 25.87
N SER A 61 -6.99 -11.25 26.62
CA SER A 61 -6.92 -11.13 28.06
C SER A 61 -6.57 -12.49 28.66
N LYS A 62 -5.36 -12.62 29.23
CA LYS A 62 -5.04 -13.73 30.12
C LYS A 62 -5.72 -13.43 31.46
N GLY A 63 -6.58 -14.35 31.91
CA GLY A 63 -7.21 -14.25 33.22
C GLY A 63 -6.18 -14.00 34.33
N ASN A 64 -6.58 -13.25 35.35
CA ASN A 64 -5.73 -12.85 36.48
C ASN A 64 -5.05 -14.10 37.10
N PRO A 65 -3.70 -14.19 37.17
CA PRO A 65 -3.02 -15.31 37.81
C PRO A 65 -3.18 -15.34 39.35
N HIS A 66 -3.85 -14.33 39.95
CA HIS A 66 -4.03 -14.24 41.41
C HIS A 66 -5.43 -14.61 41.94
N SER A 67 -6.33 -15.19 41.14
CA SER A 67 -7.60 -15.71 41.67
C SER A 67 -7.45 -17.17 42.10
N SER A 68 -6.88 -17.38 43.29
CA SER A 68 -7.14 -18.58 44.08
C SER A 68 -8.51 -18.42 44.74
N SER A 69 -9.57 -18.94 44.13
CA SER A 69 -10.70 -19.56 44.85
C SER A 69 -11.73 -20.08 43.86
N GLU A 70 -12.20 -21.27 44.17
CA GLU A 70 -13.25 -22.08 43.57
C GLU A 70 -14.52 -21.28 43.18
N GLN A 71 -14.79 -21.20 41.87
CA GLN A 71 -16.12 -21.39 41.26
C GLN A 71 -16.00 -21.29 39.73
N SER A 72 -16.04 -22.47 39.11
CA SER A 72 -16.09 -22.64 37.66
C SER A 72 -17.42 -22.13 37.09
N THR A 73 -17.38 -20.95 36.47
CA THR A 73 -18.16 -20.67 35.27
C THR A 73 -17.16 -20.18 34.23
N GLU A 74 -17.18 -20.74 33.02
CA GLU A 74 -16.21 -20.49 31.95
C GLU A 74 -15.92 -19.00 31.77
N SER A 75 -14.80 -18.52 32.33
CA SER A 75 -14.31 -17.18 32.01
C SER A 75 -13.72 -17.24 30.60
N LYS A 76 -14.57 -17.15 29.57
CA LYS A 76 -14.12 -17.00 28.18
C LYS A 76 -13.10 -15.87 28.16
N SER A 77 -11.85 -16.20 27.82
CA SER A 77 -10.78 -15.22 27.63
C SER A 77 -11.29 -14.15 26.67
N LYS A 78 -11.46 -12.91 27.15
CA LYS A 78 -11.92 -11.80 26.29
C LYS A 78 -10.82 -11.50 25.29
N SER A 79 -11.15 -11.59 24.01
CA SER A 79 -10.23 -11.30 22.91
C SER A 79 -10.78 -10.17 22.05
N THR A 80 -9.91 -9.30 21.55
CA THR A 80 -10.26 -8.27 20.57
C THR A 80 -9.39 -8.44 19.33
N ALA A 81 -10.04 -8.64 18.19
CA ALA A 81 -9.39 -8.74 16.89
C ALA A 81 -9.56 -7.43 16.12
N PHE A 82 -8.44 -6.80 15.76
CA PHE A 82 -8.42 -5.55 15.00
C PHE A 82 -8.20 -5.83 13.51
N PHE A 83 -7.10 -6.51 13.18
CA PHE A 83 -6.76 -6.88 11.80
C PHE A 83 -7.78 -7.83 11.16
N LYS A 84 -8.43 -8.70 11.93
CA LYS A 84 -9.47 -9.64 11.46
C LYS A 84 -10.90 -9.17 11.77
N SER A 85 -11.09 -7.88 12.05
CA SER A 85 -12.40 -7.31 12.36
C SER A 85 -13.37 -7.44 11.18
N SER A 86 -14.65 -7.70 11.48
CA SER A 86 -15.73 -7.64 10.49
C SER A 86 -16.09 -6.20 10.08
N CYS A 87 -15.78 -5.21 10.93
CA CYS A 87 -15.88 -3.80 10.57
C CYS A 87 -14.73 -3.43 9.61
N MET A 88 -15.07 -3.11 8.36
CA MET A 88 -14.12 -2.76 7.31
C MET A 88 -13.22 -1.60 7.73
N SER A 89 -13.76 -0.48 8.21
CA SER A 89 -12.95 0.68 8.57
C SER A 89 -11.89 0.35 9.63
N LEU A 90 -12.25 -0.48 10.63
CA LEU A 90 -11.32 -0.91 11.68
C LEU A 90 -10.24 -1.85 11.11
N ARG A 91 -10.63 -2.83 10.30
CA ARG A 91 -9.72 -3.76 9.64
C ARG A 91 -8.76 -3.06 8.67
N PHE A 92 -9.28 -2.11 7.88
CA PHE A 92 -8.51 -1.33 6.92
C PHE A 92 -7.42 -0.53 7.63
N LEU A 93 -7.77 0.21 8.67
CA LEU A 93 -6.81 1.02 9.40
C LEU A 93 -5.78 0.19 10.18
N SER A 94 -6.23 -0.95 10.73
CA SER A 94 -5.34 -1.95 11.33
C SER A 94 -4.34 -2.49 10.31
N THR A 95 -4.80 -2.75 9.08
CA THR A 95 -3.95 -3.19 7.96
C THR A 95 -2.86 -2.14 7.67
N LEU A 96 -3.20 -0.86 7.63
CA LEU A 96 -2.21 0.22 7.41
C LEU A 96 -1.19 0.32 8.55
N ILE A 97 -1.63 0.15 9.79
CA ILE A 97 -0.73 0.15 10.95
C ILE A 97 0.25 -1.02 10.84
N VAL A 98 -0.22 -2.23 10.53
CA VAL A 98 0.65 -3.40 10.30
C VAL A 98 1.68 -3.07 9.22
N LEU A 99 1.25 -2.58 8.05
CA LEU A 99 2.15 -2.19 6.96
C LEU A 99 3.20 -1.15 7.37
N LYS A 100 2.88 -0.18 8.25
CA LYS A 100 3.86 0.81 8.72
C LYS A 100 4.78 0.33 9.83
N THR A 101 4.47 -0.77 10.53
CA THR A 101 5.11 -1.10 11.81
C THR A 101 5.85 -2.43 11.83
N VAL A 102 5.42 -3.41 11.04
CA VAL A 102 6.04 -4.75 11.02
C VAL A 102 6.95 -4.91 9.80
N THR A 103 7.93 -5.80 9.93
CA THR A 103 8.85 -6.17 8.83
C THR A 103 8.77 -7.64 8.44
N GLN A 104 8.02 -8.45 9.19
CA GLN A 104 7.86 -9.88 8.94
C GLN A 104 7.08 -10.10 7.65
N VAL A 105 7.67 -10.85 6.70
CA VAL A 105 7.12 -11.01 5.35
C VAL A 105 5.72 -11.63 5.37
N ASP A 106 5.47 -12.63 6.22
CA ASP A 106 4.17 -13.30 6.30
C ASP A 106 3.04 -12.37 6.77
N TYR A 107 3.37 -11.40 7.63
CA TYR A 107 2.39 -10.44 8.14
C TYR A 107 2.13 -9.36 7.10
N LEU A 108 3.18 -8.90 6.41
CA LEU A 108 3.06 -7.95 5.32
C LEU A 108 2.28 -8.53 4.14
N ALA A 109 2.50 -9.80 3.78
CA ALA A 109 1.77 -10.49 2.73
C ALA A 109 0.27 -10.54 3.06
N GLN A 110 -0.09 -10.99 4.26
CA GLN A 110 -1.49 -11.01 4.72
C GLN A 110 -2.11 -9.61 4.78
N ALA A 111 -1.32 -8.60 5.18
CA ALA A 111 -1.78 -7.22 5.20
C ALA A 111 -2.07 -6.70 3.78
N PHE A 112 -1.21 -6.97 2.80
CA PHE A 112 -1.49 -6.61 1.41
C PHE A 112 -2.69 -7.38 0.83
N ASP A 113 -2.87 -8.65 1.18
CA ASP A 113 -4.06 -9.41 0.78
C ASP A 113 -5.35 -8.81 1.36
N SER A 114 -5.34 -8.47 2.66
CA SER A 114 -6.47 -7.79 3.32
C SER A 114 -6.78 -6.45 2.65
N LEU A 115 -5.75 -5.63 2.39
CA LEU A 115 -5.89 -4.36 1.70
C LEU A 115 -6.50 -4.55 0.31
N ARG A 116 -5.96 -5.47 -0.49
CA ARG A 116 -6.44 -5.76 -1.85
C ARG A 116 -7.91 -6.20 -1.85
N ILE A 117 -8.33 -7.01 -0.87
CA ILE A 117 -9.74 -7.41 -0.73
C ILE A 117 -10.63 -6.20 -0.51
N ASP A 118 -10.25 -5.29 0.38
CA ASP A 118 -11.03 -4.09 0.68
C ASP A 118 -11.08 -3.12 -0.49
N LEU A 119 -9.99 -2.95 -1.24
CA LEU A 119 -9.94 -2.04 -2.39
C LEU A 119 -10.80 -2.49 -3.59
N LYS A 120 -11.43 -3.67 -3.53
CA LYS A 120 -12.45 -4.07 -4.50
C LYS A 120 -13.77 -3.32 -4.33
N THR A 121 -14.01 -2.70 -3.16
CA THR A 121 -15.22 -1.93 -2.88
C THR A 121 -14.96 -0.43 -2.98
N ASP A 122 -15.97 0.36 -3.31
CA ASP A 122 -15.83 1.82 -3.35
C ASP A 122 -15.59 2.41 -1.95
N GLU A 123 -16.14 1.79 -0.90
CA GLU A 123 -15.83 2.16 0.49
C GLU A 123 -14.35 1.98 0.81
N GLY A 124 -13.75 0.84 0.43
CA GLY A 124 -12.32 0.59 0.63
C GLY A 124 -11.44 1.59 -0.12
N LYS A 125 -11.82 1.94 -1.35
CA LYS A 125 -11.12 2.98 -2.14
C LYS A 125 -11.26 4.36 -1.50
N ALA A 126 -12.42 4.70 -0.95
CA ALA A 126 -12.60 5.94 -0.21
C ALA A 126 -11.72 5.99 1.05
N LEU A 127 -11.64 4.90 1.82
CA LEU A 127 -10.76 4.78 2.98
C LEU A 127 -9.27 4.89 2.57
N PHE A 128 -8.88 4.33 1.42
CA PHE A 128 -7.52 4.45 0.89
C PHE A 128 -7.10 5.91 0.71
N LEU A 129 -8.02 6.74 0.21
CA LEU A 129 -7.82 8.18 0.02
C LEU A 129 -7.89 8.93 1.35
N GLU A 130 -8.90 8.67 2.19
CA GLU A 130 -9.08 9.29 3.52
C GLU A 130 -7.82 9.15 4.37
N TYR A 131 -7.25 7.95 4.42
CA TYR A 131 -6.06 7.66 5.22
C TYR A 131 -4.74 7.88 4.49
N GLN A 132 -4.74 8.45 3.28
CA GLN A 132 -3.53 8.76 2.50
C GLN A 132 -2.61 7.54 2.38
N CYS A 133 -3.12 6.45 1.81
CA CYS A 133 -2.43 5.16 1.81
C CYS A 133 -1.22 5.10 0.84
N VAL A 134 -1.15 5.98 -0.17
CA VAL A 134 -0.08 5.95 -1.20
C VAL A 134 1.33 5.88 -0.59
N PRO A 135 1.76 6.76 0.34
CA PRO A 135 3.10 6.69 0.94
C PRO A 135 3.35 5.40 1.74
N VAL A 136 2.29 4.83 2.34
CA VAL A 136 2.39 3.55 3.06
C VAL A 136 2.75 2.44 2.08
N VAL A 137 2.04 2.34 0.96
CA VAL A 137 2.29 1.31 -0.06
C VAL A 137 3.64 1.53 -0.75
N LEU A 138 4.01 2.78 -1.07
CA LEU A 138 5.29 3.11 -1.69
C LEU A 138 6.50 2.63 -0.86
N SER A 139 6.40 2.66 0.48
CA SER A 139 7.48 2.20 1.38
C SER A 139 7.84 0.71 1.23
N HIS A 140 6.97 -0.07 0.57
CA HIS A 140 7.11 -1.50 0.29
C HIS A 140 7.42 -1.82 -1.17
N LEU A 141 7.45 -0.82 -2.06
CA LEU A 141 7.85 -1.03 -3.46
C LEU A 141 9.38 -1.17 -3.57
N LYS A 142 9.90 -2.34 -3.17
CA LYS A 142 11.33 -2.66 -3.12
C LYS A 142 11.62 -3.96 -3.85
N VAL A 143 12.62 -3.94 -4.73
CA VAL A 143 13.02 -5.11 -5.54
C VAL A 143 13.59 -6.25 -4.68
N SER A 144 14.02 -5.96 -3.45
CA SER A 144 14.51 -6.97 -2.49
C SER A 144 13.44 -7.98 -2.05
N SER A 145 12.14 -7.68 -2.22
CA SER A 145 11.05 -8.60 -1.90
C SER A 145 10.03 -8.64 -3.04
N ARG A 146 10.26 -9.52 -4.03
CA ARG A 146 9.42 -9.60 -5.24
C ARG A 146 7.96 -9.90 -4.95
N GLY A 147 7.69 -10.82 -4.02
CA GLY A 147 6.32 -11.18 -3.61
C GLY A 147 5.58 -9.97 -3.05
N LEU A 148 6.17 -9.26 -2.08
CA LEU A 148 5.57 -8.07 -1.49
C LEU A 148 5.46 -6.91 -2.49
N LEU A 149 6.46 -6.74 -3.37
CA LEU A 149 6.42 -5.76 -4.45
C LEU A 149 5.22 -5.99 -5.37
N SER A 150 4.99 -7.24 -5.79
CA SER A 150 3.83 -7.60 -6.60
C SER A 150 2.52 -7.33 -5.85
N SER A 151 2.39 -7.76 -4.60
CA SER A 151 1.18 -7.55 -3.80
C SER A 151 0.89 -6.06 -3.55
N ALA A 152 1.92 -5.24 -3.34
CA ALA A 152 1.78 -3.80 -3.18
C ALA A 152 1.28 -3.13 -4.48
N LEU A 153 1.82 -3.52 -5.64
CA LEU A 153 1.34 -3.05 -6.93
C LEU A 153 -0.10 -3.50 -7.21
N ASP A 154 -0.47 -4.72 -6.83
CA ASP A 154 -1.85 -5.21 -6.98
C ASP A 154 -2.83 -4.33 -6.20
N GLY A 155 -2.46 -3.88 -5.00
CA GLY A 155 -3.24 -2.90 -4.23
C GLY A 155 -3.40 -1.57 -4.96
N LEU A 156 -2.31 -1.00 -5.50
CA LEU A 156 -2.38 0.24 -6.29
C LEU A 156 -3.22 0.08 -7.55
N LEU A 157 -3.15 -1.08 -8.21
CA LEU A 157 -3.94 -1.35 -9.41
C LEU A 157 -5.44 -1.44 -9.12
N GLN A 158 -5.87 -1.90 -7.94
CA GLN A 158 -7.29 -1.85 -7.56
C GLN A 158 -7.83 -0.40 -7.56
N MET A 159 -6.99 0.58 -7.21
CA MET A 159 -7.36 2.00 -7.26
C MET A 159 -7.46 2.55 -8.70
N THR A 160 -6.91 1.84 -9.69
CA THR A 160 -7.01 2.23 -11.11
C THR A 160 -8.30 1.78 -11.79
N MET A 161 -9.09 0.94 -11.12
CA MET A 161 -10.38 0.49 -11.61
C MET A 161 -11.37 1.65 -11.68
N GLU A 162 -12.20 1.67 -12.72
CA GLU A 162 -13.21 2.70 -12.94
C GLU A 162 -14.11 2.87 -11.70
N SER A 163 -14.06 4.07 -11.10
CA SER A 163 -14.81 4.46 -9.91
C SER A 163 -14.61 5.95 -9.65
N GLY A 164 -15.43 6.54 -8.76
CA GLY A 164 -15.27 7.93 -8.33
C GLY A 164 -13.93 8.23 -7.62
N SER A 165 -13.20 7.19 -7.19
CA SER A 165 -11.91 7.32 -6.50
C SER A 165 -10.71 7.38 -7.46
N LEU A 166 -10.88 7.07 -8.75
CA LEU A 166 -9.77 6.98 -9.70
C LEU A 166 -9.01 8.31 -9.85
N GLN A 167 -9.74 9.40 -10.10
CA GLN A 167 -9.11 10.70 -10.32
C GLN A 167 -8.39 11.23 -9.06
N PRO A 168 -9.01 11.23 -7.86
CA PRO A 168 -8.30 11.58 -6.62
C PRO A 168 -7.09 10.68 -6.34
N PHE A 169 -7.15 9.40 -6.71
CA PHE A 169 -6.00 8.49 -6.57
C PHE A 169 -4.84 8.88 -7.49
N LEU A 170 -5.11 9.19 -8.76
CA LEU A 170 -4.06 9.62 -9.68
C LEU A 170 -3.45 10.95 -9.23
N GLU A 171 -4.25 11.87 -8.68
CA GLU A 171 -3.76 13.10 -8.05
C GLU A 171 -2.86 12.80 -6.85
N ALA A 172 -3.26 11.88 -5.98
CA ALA A 172 -2.44 11.44 -4.84
C ALA A 172 -1.11 10.79 -5.28
N CYS A 173 -1.06 10.18 -6.46
CA CYS A 173 0.18 9.63 -7.05
C CYS A 173 1.01 10.67 -7.81
N SER A 174 0.47 11.86 -8.09
CA SER A 174 1.11 12.91 -8.91
C SER A 174 2.11 13.76 -8.11
N ASN A 175 3.11 13.11 -7.51
CA ASN A 175 4.12 13.75 -6.65
C ASN A 175 5.52 13.13 -6.83
N GLU A 176 6.55 13.82 -6.35
CA GLU A 176 7.96 13.41 -6.49
C GLU A 176 8.25 12.02 -5.92
N SER A 177 7.74 11.72 -4.72
CA SER A 177 8.02 10.44 -4.03
C SER A 177 7.55 9.24 -4.85
N PHE A 178 6.36 9.33 -5.45
CA PHE A 178 5.84 8.28 -6.32
C PHE A 178 6.73 8.08 -7.55
N PHE A 179 7.03 9.16 -8.28
CA PHE A 179 7.81 9.09 -9.51
C PHE A 179 9.27 8.69 -9.26
N GLN A 180 9.88 9.14 -8.17
CA GLN A 180 11.18 8.70 -7.71
C GLN A 180 11.20 7.19 -7.44
N THR A 181 10.18 6.68 -6.75
CA THR A 181 10.05 5.24 -6.45
C THR A 181 9.94 4.43 -7.74
N CYS A 182 9.07 4.82 -8.68
CA CYS A 182 8.97 4.18 -9.99
C CYS A 182 10.28 4.19 -10.76
N SER A 183 10.98 5.33 -10.73
CA SER A 183 12.28 5.52 -11.38
C SER A 183 13.36 4.61 -10.80
N VAL A 184 13.38 4.39 -9.48
CA VAL A 184 14.28 3.43 -8.83
C VAL A 184 13.96 1.99 -9.24
N LEU A 185 12.67 1.61 -9.29
CA LEU A 185 12.25 0.27 -9.71
C LEU A 185 12.64 -0.03 -11.16
N LEU A 186 12.37 0.90 -12.08
CA LEU A 186 12.65 0.72 -13.52
C LEU A 186 14.13 0.61 -13.84
N ARG A 187 15.01 1.21 -13.04
CA ARG A 187 16.48 1.03 -13.19
C ARG A 187 16.96 -0.34 -12.73
N SER A 188 16.14 -1.13 -12.05
CA SER A 188 16.57 -2.43 -11.54
C SER A 188 16.50 -3.50 -12.62
N SER A 189 17.65 -4.08 -12.98
CA SER A 189 17.74 -5.23 -13.88
C SER A 189 17.10 -6.52 -13.34
N LYS A 190 16.64 -6.52 -12.08
CA LYS A 190 16.02 -7.67 -11.40
C LYS A 190 14.48 -7.65 -11.45
N LEU A 191 13.89 -6.63 -12.08
CA LEU A 191 12.44 -6.52 -12.21
C LEU A 191 11.95 -7.54 -13.24
N ASP A 192 11.06 -8.43 -12.84
CA ASP A 192 10.45 -9.37 -13.78
C ASP A 192 9.38 -8.68 -14.65
N ILE A 193 9.07 -9.30 -15.79
CA ILE A 193 8.12 -8.75 -16.77
C ILE A 193 6.72 -8.53 -16.15
N PRO A 194 6.13 -9.47 -15.38
CA PRO A 194 4.81 -9.24 -14.80
C PRO A 194 4.75 -8.04 -13.85
N VAL A 195 5.78 -7.82 -13.02
CA VAL A 195 5.86 -6.65 -12.14
C VAL A 195 6.06 -5.36 -12.95
N LEU A 196 6.89 -5.41 -13.99
CA LEU A 196 7.09 -4.28 -14.91
C LEU A 196 5.79 -3.88 -15.62
N GLU A 197 4.99 -4.85 -16.07
CA GLU A 197 3.68 -4.61 -16.66
C GLU A 197 2.73 -3.88 -15.71
N LYS A 198 2.62 -4.36 -14.46
CA LYS A 198 1.81 -3.70 -13.42
C LYS A 198 2.23 -2.25 -13.18
N LEU A 199 3.55 -2.01 -13.12
CA LEU A 199 4.09 -0.66 -12.98
C LEU A 199 3.78 0.22 -14.20
N CYS A 200 3.88 -0.34 -15.41
CA CYS A 200 3.57 0.36 -16.64
C CYS A 200 2.08 0.73 -16.74
N VAL A 201 1.16 -0.08 -16.25
CA VAL A 201 -0.28 0.27 -16.21
C VAL A 201 -0.51 1.53 -15.37
N LEU A 202 0.10 1.63 -14.19
CA LEU A 202 0.01 2.83 -13.34
C LEU A 202 0.60 4.06 -14.05
N LEU A 203 1.81 3.92 -14.60
CA LEU A 203 2.50 5.02 -15.28
C LEU A 203 1.83 5.42 -16.58
N GLN A 204 1.16 4.50 -17.28
CA GLN A 204 0.32 4.79 -18.44
C GLN A 204 -0.84 5.71 -18.05
N LYS A 205 -1.56 5.44 -16.95
CA LYS A 205 -2.63 6.34 -16.48
C LYS A 205 -2.08 7.72 -16.12
N LEU A 206 -0.96 7.77 -15.39
CA LEU A 206 -0.33 9.02 -14.99
C LEU A 206 0.23 9.84 -16.16
N SER A 207 0.67 9.18 -17.23
CA SER A 207 1.20 9.86 -18.44
C SER A 207 0.14 10.68 -19.18
N ARG A 208 -1.15 10.37 -19.00
CA ARG A 208 -2.27 11.13 -19.59
C ARG A 208 -2.46 12.50 -18.92
N ILE A 209 -1.95 12.67 -17.70
CA ILE A 209 -2.10 13.91 -16.94
C ILE A 209 -1.02 14.89 -17.39
N LYS A 210 -1.43 15.99 -18.03
CA LYS A 210 -0.52 16.97 -18.64
C LYS A 210 0.50 17.56 -17.64
N SER A 211 0.08 17.84 -16.41
CA SER A 211 0.97 18.38 -15.37
C SER A 211 2.07 17.40 -14.95
N ASN A 212 1.87 16.09 -15.13
CA ASN A 212 2.85 15.07 -14.75
C ASN A 212 4.01 14.94 -15.73
N LYS A 213 3.93 15.51 -16.94
CA LYS A 213 5.02 15.43 -17.93
C LYS A 213 6.38 15.86 -17.35
N LYS A 214 6.37 16.94 -16.55
CA LYS A 214 7.56 17.42 -15.84
C LYS A 214 8.15 16.39 -14.87
N MET A 215 7.32 15.57 -14.22
CA MET A 215 7.78 14.49 -13.34
C MET A 215 8.39 13.32 -14.14
N PHE A 216 7.80 12.96 -15.29
CA PHE A 216 8.42 11.98 -16.20
C PHE A 216 9.79 12.45 -16.72
N GLU A 217 9.95 13.75 -16.94
CA GLU A 217 11.22 14.38 -17.31
C GLU A 217 12.22 14.39 -16.15
N LEU A 218 11.83 14.97 -15.02
CA LEU A 218 12.66 15.14 -13.82
C LEU A 218 13.28 13.82 -13.35
N PHE A 219 12.52 12.72 -13.41
CA PHE A 219 12.97 11.41 -12.96
C PHE A 219 13.50 10.50 -14.08
N GLY A 220 13.68 11.04 -15.29
CA GLY A 220 14.26 10.32 -16.44
C GLY A 220 13.43 9.13 -16.94
N LEU A 221 12.14 9.08 -16.60
CA LEU A 221 11.25 7.96 -16.96
C LEU A 221 11.04 7.86 -18.47
N HIS A 222 10.93 9.00 -19.14
CA HIS A 222 10.77 9.05 -20.60
C HIS A 222 11.90 8.33 -21.35
N GLN A 223 13.16 8.55 -20.97
CA GLN A 223 14.33 7.88 -21.55
C GLN A 223 14.30 6.37 -21.27
N MET A 224 14.00 5.98 -20.01
CA MET A 224 13.89 4.57 -19.64
C MET A 224 12.82 3.84 -20.45
N PHE A 225 11.67 4.47 -20.72
CA PHE A 225 10.63 3.87 -21.55
C PHE A 225 11.01 3.78 -23.03
N GLN A 226 11.74 4.76 -23.57
CA GLN A 226 12.25 4.68 -24.93
C GLN A 226 13.23 3.53 -25.09
N GLU A 227 14.16 3.35 -24.14
CA GLU A 227 15.12 2.26 -24.15
C GLU A 227 14.43 0.89 -23.99
N LEU A 228 13.50 0.80 -23.04
CA LEU A 228 12.72 -0.42 -22.83
C LEU A 228 11.90 -0.78 -24.07
N HIS A 229 11.28 0.19 -24.73
CA HIS A 229 10.54 -0.04 -25.96
C HIS A 229 11.41 -0.55 -27.11
N ARG A 230 12.70 -0.19 -27.16
CA ARG A 230 13.64 -0.66 -28.21
C ARG A 230 14.14 -2.07 -27.96
N THR A 231 14.20 -2.50 -26.71
CA THR A 231 14.88 -3.74 -26.29
C THR A 231 13.93 -4.85 -25.85
N ILE A 232 12.66 -4.53 -25.57
CA ILE A 232 11.68 -5.52 -25.10
C ILE A 232 11.34 -6.55 -26.20
N ASN A 233 11.17 -7.82 -25.81
CA ASN A 233 10.66 -8.85 -26.73
C ASN A 233 9.24 -8.48 -27.19
N PRO A 234 8.98 -8.37 -28.51
CA PRO A 234 7.66 -8.10 -29.09
C PRO A 234 6.54 -9.05 -28.63
N ASP A 235 6.88 -10.28 -28.20
CA ASP A 235 5.91 -11.26 -27.69
C ASP A 235 5.22 -10.80 -26.39
N HIS A 236 5.83 -9.86 -25.66
CA HIS A 236 5.21 -9.21 -24.50
C HIS A 236 4.20 -8.14 -24.93
N THR A 237 3.17 -8.55 -25.66
CA THR A 237 2.18 -7.68 -26.30
C THR A 237 1.54 -6.68 -25.34
N PHE A 238 1.19 -7.11 -24.13
CA PHE A 238 0.58 -6.22 -23.12
C PHE A 238 1.53 -5.12 -22.66
N LEU A 239 2.79 -5.47 -22.36
CA LEU A 239 3.81 -4.49 -22.02
C LEU A 239 4.06 -3.52 -23.18
N CYS A 240 4.19 -4.02 -24.41
CA CYS A 240 4.37 -3.21 -25.61
C CYS A 240 3.22 -2.19 -25.81
N ILE A 241 1.97 -2.59 -25.59
CA ILE A 241 0.80 -1.70 -25.69
C ILE A 241 0.88 -0.57 -24.65
N ASN A 242 1.25 -0.89 -23.41
CA ASN A 242 1.37 0.10 -22.33
C ASN A 242 2.52 1.09 -22.62
N LEU A 243 3.68 0.60 -23.08
CA LEU A 243 4.82 1.44 -23.43
C LEU A 243 4.49 2.39 -24.58
N ASN A 244 3.86 1.88 -25.65
CA ASN A 244 3.40 2.70 -26.76
C ASN A 244 2.47 3.81 -26.30
N SER A 245 1.51 3.47 -25.43
CA SER A 245 0.59 4.46 -24.87
C SER A 245 1.30 5.53 -24.04
N ILE A 246 2.25 5.14 -23.19
CA ILE A 246 3.05 6.09 -22.39
C ILE A 246 3.81 7.04 -23.32
N LEU A 247 4.57 6.49 -24.27
CA LEU A 247 5.38 7.29 -25.20
C LEU A 247 4.53 8.21 -26.07
N LEU A 248 3.34 7.77 -26.52
CA LEU A 248 2.39 8.61 -27.25
C LEU A 248 1.87 9.76 -26.37
N ASN A 249 1.45 9.49 -25.13
CA ASN A 249 0.95 10.53 -24.21
C ASN A 249 2.03 11.57 -23.87
N LEU A 250 3.29 11.14 -23.79
CA LEU A 250 4.44 12.01 -23.60
C LEU A 250 4.82 12.79 -24.87
N GLY A 251 4.30 12.42 -26.04
CA GLY A 251 4.60 13.07 -27.33
C GLY A 251 5.91 12.59 -27.98
N LEU A 252 6.38 11.41 -27.60
CA LEU A 252 7.66 10.83 -28.04
C LEU A 252 7.50 9.82 -29.18
N LEU A 253 6.27 9.35 -29.41
CA LEU A 253 5.89 8.64 -30.63
C LEU A 253 5.07 9.59 -31.51
N ARG A 254 5.45 9.70 -32.78
CA ARG A 254 4.56 10.28 -33.79
C ARG A 254 3.47 9.26 -34.10
N SER A 255 2.22 9.70 -34.19
CA SER A 255 1.03 8.89 -34.51
C SER A 255 1.00 8.37 -35.96
N SER A 256 2.16 8.05 -36.53
CA SER A 256 2.36 7.72 -37.94
C SER A 256 2.60 6.22 -38.17
N SER A 257 1.72 5.36 -37.66
CA SER A 257 1.77 3.92 -38.00
C SER A 257 0.41 3.21 -38.12
N LEU A 258 -0.72 3.87 -37.87
CA LEU A 258 -2.05 3.28 -38.13
C LEU A 258 -2.58 3.49 -39.56
N ALA A 259 -1.86 4.22 -40.42
CA ALA A 259 -2.31 4.51 -41.79
C ALA A 259 -1.67 3.61 -42.87
N SER A 260 -0.72 2.73 -42.53
CA SER A 260 0.02 1.93 -43.52
C SER A 260 -0.44 0.48 -43.66
N SER A 261 -1.50 0.06 -42.96
CA SER A 261 -2.02 -1.33 -43.02
C SER A 261 -3.37 -1.48 -43.72
N LEU A 262 -3.80 -0.47 -44.48
CA LEU A 262 -5.05 -0.49 -45.27
C LEU A 262 -4.80 -0.38 -46.78
N SER A 263 -3.57 -0.65 -47.22
CA SER A 263 -3.20 -0.64 -48.63
C SER A 263 -2.34 -1.85 -48.97
N THR A 264 -2.98 -3.01 -49.04
CA THR A 264 -2.68 -4.13 -49.96
C THR A 264 -3.93 -4.97 -50.11
#